data_AF-A0A496ZWP8-F1
#
_entry.id   AF-A0A496ZWP8-F1
#
_cell.length_a   1.000
_cell.length_b   1.000
_cell.length_c   1.000
_cell.angle_alpha   90.00
_cell.angle_beta   90.00
_cell.angle_gamma   90.00
#
_symmetry.space_group_name_H-M   'P 1'
#
loop_
_entity.id
_entity.type
_entity.pdbx_description
1 polymer ?
#
loop_
_entity_poly.entity_id
_entity_poly.type
_entity_poly.pdbx_seq_one_letter_code
_entity_poly.pdbx_strand_id
1 'polypeptide(L)'
;MEGTQMKKIFVIMILVLTLSQVFAQIQWSEKVTIRQGVNIEWSRAAAPMEDGSVIYVWSDTRFGDRDLWAQKVDAAGNMVWGDEAVLVNGMINRQEDPVVISVGNGSVVIAWVDFRNEDAGDIYA
;
A
#
# COMPACT_ATOMS: atom_id res chain seq x y z
N MET A 1 0.88 -51.26 18.83
CA MET A 1 1.51 -50.14 19.56
C MET A 1 0.66 -49.82 20.78
N GLU A 2 1.25 -49.71 21.96
CA GLU A 2 0.53 -49.29 23.17
C GLU A 2 -0.13 -47.91 22.98
N GLY A 3 -1.30 -47.68 23.58
CA GLY A 3 -2.08 -46.44 23.43
C GLY A 3 -1.31 -45.17 23.79
N THR A 4 -0.28 -45.27 24.63
CA THR A 4 0.63 -44.18 24.99
C THR A 4 1.53 -43.75 23.83
N GLN A 5 1.96 -44.68 22.97
CA GLN A 5 2.79 -44.38 21.80
C GLN A 5 1.98 -43.67 20.71
N MET A 6 0.73 -44.07 20.49
CA MET A 6 -0.15 -43.39 19.52
C MET A 6 -0.47 -41.94 19.91
N LYS A 7 -0.69 -41.67 21.21
CA LYS A 7 -0.93 -40.30 21.69
C LYS A 7 0.28 -39.38 21.47
N LYS A 8 1.51 -39.87 21.70
CA LYS A 8 2.74 -39.10 21.46
C LYS A 8 2.92 -38.75 19.98
N ILE A 9 2.69 -39.72 19.10
CA ILE A 9 2.75 -39.51 17.64
C ILE A 9 1.71 -38.47 17.20
N PHE A 10 0.49 -38.55 17.72
CA PHE A 10 -0.58 -37.60 17.40
C PHE A 10 -0.25 -36.16 17.84
N VAL A 11 0.31 -35.99 19.05
CA VAL A 11 0.76 -34.68 19.55
C VAL A 11 1.91 -34.11 18.70
N ILE A 12 2.88 -34.94 18.31
CA ILE A 12 3.98 -34.51 17.44
C ILE A 12 3.47 -34.10 16.06
N MET A 13 2.51 -34.84 15.47
CA MET A 13 1.87 -34.45 14.22
C MET A 13 1.19 -33.08 14.32
N ILE A 14 0.41 -32.85 15.39
CA ILE A 14 -0.24 -31.54 15.63
C ILE A 14 0.83 -30.45 15.76
N LEU A 15 1.90 -30.69 16.52
CA LEU A 15 2.98 -29.73 16.70
C LEU A 15 3.64 -29.35 15.36
N VAL A 16 3.96 -30.35 14.51
CA VAL A 16 4.54 -30.16 13.18
C VAL A 16 3.58 -29.42 12.23
N LEU A 17 2.29 -29.75 12.26
CA LEU A 17 1.25 -29.03 11.50
C LEU A 17 1.13 -27.56 11.94
N THR A 18 1.17 -27.29 13.25
CA THR A 18 1.10 -25.92 13.78
C THR A 18 2.37 -25.09 13.52
N LEU A 19 3.54 -25.72 13.51
CA LEU A 19 4.82 -25.08 13.18
C LEU A 19 4.94 -24.72 11.69
N SER A 20 4.20 -25.41 10.82
CA SER A 20 4.22 -25.16 9.36
C SER A 20 3.39 -23.95 8.90
N GLN A 21 2.66 -23.29 9.81
CA GLN A 21 1.63 -22.31 9.44
C GLN A 21 2.04 -20.84 9.64
N VAL A 22 3.31 -20.53 9.93
CA VAL A 22 3.74 -19.14 10.15
C VAL A 22 5.06 -18.85 9.47
N PHE A 23 5.03 -18.74 8.15
CA PHE A 23 6.09 -18.06 7.41
C PHE A 23 5.47 -16.84 6.76
N ALA A 24 6.16 -15.70 6.85
CA ALA A 24 5.81 -14.54 6.05
C ALA A 24 5.88 -14.94 4.57
N GLN A 25 4.82 -14.68 3.83
CA GLN A 25 4.74 -15.00 2.41
C GLN A 25 4.75 -13.70 1.60
N ILE A 26 5.41 -13.74 0.46
CA ILE A 26 5.26 -12.67 -0.53
C ILE A 26 3.88 -12.86 -1.18
N GLN A 27 3.03 -11.83 -1.09
CA GLN A 27 1.68 -11.90 -1.63
C GLN A 27 1.66 -12.03 -3.17
N TRP A 28 2.51 -11.26 -3.85
CA TRP A 28 2.62 -11.30 -5.32
C TRP A 28 3.94 -11.92 -5.75
N SER A 29 3.88 -13.08 -6.42
CA SER A 29 5.07 -13.77 -6.93
C SER A 29 5.71 -13.03 -8.11
N GLU A 30 4.93 -12.23 -8.83
CA GLU A 30 5.36 -11.40 -9.95
C GLU A 30 5.28 -9.92 -9.59
N LYS A 31 6.05 -9.09 -10.29
CA LYS A 31 6.00 -7.64 -10.11
C LYS A 31 4.60 -7.10 -10.48
N VAL A 32 3.97 -6.36 -9.57
CA VAL A 32 2.75 -5.60 -9.86
C VAL A 32 3.12 -4.18 -10.24
N THR A 33 2.71 -3.79 -11.45
CA THR A 33 3.01 -2.47 -11.98
C THR A 33 1.90 -1.51 -11.61
N ILE A 34 2.18 -0.58 -10.70
CA ILE A 34 1.19 0.38 -10.20
C ILE A 34 1.18 1.65 -11.06
N ARG A 35 2.37 2.21 -11.32
CA ARG A 35 2.56 3.37 -12.18
C ARG A 35 3.97 3.34 -12.78
N GLN A 36 4.10 3.64 -14.07
CA GLN A 36 5.39 3.67 -14.81
C GLN A 36 5.52 4.96 -15.61
N GLY A 37 6.66 5.61 -15.54
CA GLY A 37 6.94 6.80 -16.33
C GLY A 37 8.15 7.53 -15.81
N VAL A 38 8.75 8.35 -16.66
CA VAL A 38 9.89 9.22 -16.30
C VAL A 38 9.47 10.39 -15.41
N ASN A 39 8.17 10.55 -15.17
CA ASN A 39 7.56 11.65 -14.44
C ASN A 39 7.09 11.26 -13.02
N ILE A 40 7.56 10.13 -12.48
CA ILE A 40 7.23 9.72 -11.11
C ILE A 40 8.34 10.23 -10.19
N GLU A 41 7.97 10.97 -9.15
CA GLU A 41 8.92 11.51 -8.18
C GLU A 41 9.30 10.51 -7.09
N TRP A 42 10.30 10.91 -6.28
CA TRP A 42 10.99 10.01 -5.35
C TRP A 42 10.13 9.65 -4.12
N SER A 43 9.19 10.51 -3.75
CA SER A 43 8.34 10.33 -2.57
C SER A 43 7.10 9.51 -2.87
N ARG A 44 6.95 8.40 -2.14
CA ARG A 44 5.81 7.48 -2.22
C ARG A 44 5.47 6.95 -0.83
N ALA A 45 4.18 6.84 -0.54
CA ALA A 45 3.67 6.25 0.68
C ALA A 45 2.64 5.17 0.36
N ALA A 46 2.41 4.26 1.31
CA ALA A 46 1.45 3.18 1.16
C ALA A 46 0.75 2.89 2.50
N ALA A 47 -0.54 2.61 2.44
CA ALA A 47 -1.33 2.19 3.60
C ALA A 47 -2.03 0.85 3.32
N PRO A 48 -1.88 -0.16 4.20
CA PRO A 48 -2.63 -1.40 4.09
C PRO A 48 -4.10 -1.17 4.51
N MET A 49 -5.00 -1.91 3.88
CA MET A 49 -6.43 -1.90 4.14
C MET A 49 -6.88 -3.22 4.76
N GLU A 50 -8.03 -3.21 5.44
CA GLU A 50 -8.60 -4.39 6.11
C GLU A 50 -8.96 -5.53 5.13
N ASP A 51 -9.28 -5.20 3.88
CA ASP A 51 -9.58 -6.15 2.81
C ASP A 51 -8.32 -6.77 2.17
N GLY A 52 -7.13 -6.48 2.70
CA GLY A 52 -5.84 -6.94 2.18
C GLY A 52 -5.34 -6.14 0.97
N SER A 53 -6.07 -5.13 0.53
CA SER A 53 -5.59 -4.18 -0.48
C SER A 53 -4.60 -3.18 0.11
N VAL A 54 -3.92 -2.46 -0.77
CA VAL A 54 -2.99 -1.39 -0.41
C VAL A 54 -3.33 -0.13 -1.21
N ILE A 55 -3.41 1.01 -0.53
CA ILE A 55 -3.49 2.32 -1.17
C ILE A 55 -2.09 2.91 -1.25
N TYR A 56 -1.63 3.19 -2.46
CA TYR A 56 -0.37 3.87 -2.75
C TYR A 56 -0.64 5.32 -3.10
N VAL A 57 0.22 6.22 -2.62
CA VAL A 57 0.15 7.66 -2.88
C VAL A 57 1.53 8.16 -3.30
N TRP A 58 1.60 9.01 -4.32
CA TRP A 58 2.86 9.54 -4.84
C TRP A 58 2.66 10.90 -5.51
N SER A 59 3.76 11.66 -5.64
CA SER A 59 3.81 12.84 -6.49
C SER A 59 4.19 12.47 -7.92
N ASP A 60 3.47 13.03 -8.91
CA ASP A 60 3.61 12.72 -10.33
C ASP A 60 3.68 14.03 -11.13
N THR A 61 4.68 14.17 -12.00
CA THR A 61 4.91 15.35 -12.85
C THR A 61 4.41 15.15 -14.28
N ARG A 62 3.54 14.15 -14.53
CA ARG A 62 3.10 13.82 -15.90
C ARG A 62 2.42 14.96 -16.65
N PHE A 63 1.91 15.97 -15.94
CA PHE A 63 1.22 17.12 -16.52
C PHE A 63 1.88 18.47 -16.22
N GLY A 64 3.12 18.48 -15.70
CA GLY A 64 3.84 19.71 -15.39
C GLY A 64 4.43 19.65 -13.99
N ASP A 65 3.95 20.51 -13.10
CA ASP A 65 4.33 20.48 -11.69
C ASP A 65 3.91 19.17 -11.01
N ARG A 66 4.34 19.00 -9.75
CA ARG A 66 4.12 17.78 -8.98
C ARG A 66 2.69 17.75 -8.45
N ASP A 67 1.85 16.95 -9.07
CA ASP A 67 0.50 16.67 -8.57
C ASP A 67 0.51 15.44 -7.64
N LEU A 68 -0.46 15.36 -6.74
CA LEU A 68 -0.63 14.24 -5.83
C LEU A 68 -1.62 13.20 -6.39
N TRP A 69 -1.18 11.96 -6.51
CA TRP A 69 -1.96 10.85 -7.08
C TRP A 69 -2.04 9.67 -6.13
N ALA A 70 -3.10 8.87 -6.26
CA ALA A 70 -3.27 7.65 -5.48
C ALA A 70 -3.88 6.49 -6.29
N GLN A 71 -3.49 5.28 -5.94
CA GLN A 71 -4.03 4.05 -6.52
C GLN A 71 -4.32 3.03 -5.42
N LYS A 72 -5.47 2.37 -5.52
CA LYS A 72 -5.80 1.20 -4.70
C LYS A 72 -5.49 -0.07 -5.49
N VAL A 73 -4.72 -0.97 -4.89
CA VAL A 73 -4.33 -2.26 -5.47
C VAL A 73 -4.88 -3.36 -4.59
N ASP A 74 -5.70 -4.25 -5.14
CA ASP A 74 -6.27 -5.36 -4.37
C ASP A 74 -5.23 -6.43 -4.00
N ALA A 75 -5.61 -7.38 -3.16
CA ALA A 75 -4.72 -8.45 -2.70
C ALA A 75 -4.20 -9.36 -3.83
N ALA A 76 -4.85 -9.35 -5.01
CA ALA A 76 -4.43 -10.10 -6.20
C ALA A 76 -3.54 -9.26 -7.14
N GLY A 77 -3.32 -7.99 -6.84
CA GLY A 77 -2.49 -7.08 -7.63
C GLY A 77 -3.26 -6.31 -8.70
N ASN A 78 -4.59 -6.34 -8.69
CA ASN A 78 -5.40 -5.61 -9.66
C ASN A 78 -5.56 -4.14 -9.25
N MET A 79 -5.59 -3.25 -10.24
CA MET A 79 -5.89 -1.83 -10.04
C MET A 79 -7.38 -1.64 -9.78
N VAL A 80 -7.75 -1.14 -8.60
CA VAL A 80 -9.15 -1.01 -8.18
C VAL A 80 -9.78 0.29 -8.68
N TRP A 81 -9.00 1.38 -8.82
CA TRP A 81 -9.49 2.68 -9.30
C TRP A 81 -9.22 2.92 -10.79
N GLY A 82 -9.00 1.85 -11.57
CA GLY A 82 -8.63 1.92 -12.98
C GLY A 82 -7.15 2.21 -13.20
N ASP A 83 -6.69 2.16 -14.46
CA ASP A 83 -5.25 2.11 -14.77
C ASP A 83 -4.50 3.44 -14.59
N GLU A 84 -5.21 4.58 -14.56
CA GLU A 84 -4.58 5.90 -14.56
C GLU A 84 -4.26 6.47 -13.17
N ALA A 85 -4.68 5.76 -12.11
CA ALA A 85 -4.75 6.26 -10.74
C ALA A 85 -5.70 7.47 -10.60
N VAL A 86 -5.97 7.87 -9.36
CA VAL A 86 -6.86 8.99 -9.04
C VAL A 86 -6.02 10.20 -8.67
N LEU A 87 -6.36 11.37 -9.23
CA LEU A 87 -5.81 12.65 -8.80
C LEU A 87 -6.38 13.00 -7.41
N VAL A 88 -5.51 13.09 -6.42
CA VAL A 88 -5.86 13.51 -5.05
C VAL A 88 -5.85 15.03 -4.96
N ASN A 89 -4.82 15.67 -5.51
CA ASN A 89 -4.68 17.13 -5.52
C ASN A 89 -3.81 17.56 -6.72
N GLY A 90 -4.33 18.47 -7.54
CA GLY A 90 -3.60 19.07 -8.67
C GLY A 90 -3.71 20.59 -8.67
N MET A 91 -3.49 21.19 -7.51
CA MET A 91 -3.45 22.65 -7.35
C MET A 91 -2.17 23.22 -7.97
N ILE A 92 -2.14 24.54 -8.16
CA ILE A 92 -0.95 25.24 -8.66
C ILE A 92 0.29 24.96 -7.79
N ASN A 93 1.47 25.01 -8.41
CA ASN A 93 2.76 24.67 -7.82
C ASN A 93 2.82 23.20 -7.40
N ARG A 94 3.56 22.88 -6.34
CA ARG A 94 3.98 21.52 -6.02
C ARG A 94 3.18 20.94 -4.85
N GLN A 95 2.85 19.66 -4.95
CA GLN A 95 2.15 18.86 -3.95
C GLN A 95 2.99 17.60 -3.70
N GLU A 96 3.64 17.57 -2.54
CA GLU A 96 4.81 16.74 -2.30
C GLU A 96 4.79 16.01 -0.98
N ASP A 97 5.71 15.04 -0.88
CA ASP A 97 6.01 14.28 0.33
C ASP A 97 4.76 13.72 1.04
N PRO A 98 3.92 12.97 0.30
CA PRO A 98 2.72 12.46 0.90
C PRO A 98 2.99 11.40 1.95
N VAL A 99 2.17 11.42 2.99
CA VAL A 99 2.01 10.34 3.95
C VAL A 99 0.57 9.88 3.93
N VAL A 100 0.33 8.58 4.14
CA VAL A 100 -1.02 8.01 4.15
C VAL A 100 -1.17 7.03 5.31
N ILE A 101 -2.31 7.10 5.99
CA ILE A 101 -2.68 6.17 7.05
C ILE A 101 -4.08 5.62 6.81
N SER A 102 -4.29 4.34 7.10
CA SER A 102 -5.64 3.78 7.20
C SER A 102 -6.29 4.24 8.51
N VAL A 103 -7.53 4.72 8.42
CA VAL A 103 -8.34 5.18 9.57
C VAL A 103 -9.52 4.26 9.85
N GLY A 104 -9.53 3.07 9.25
CA GLY A 104 -10.59 2.07 9.38
C GLY A 104 -11.77 2.30 8.44
N ASN A 105 -12.70 1.34 8.40
CA ASN A 105 -13.90 1.38 7.55
C ASN A 105 -13.60 1.64 6.06
N GLY A 106 -12.50 1.10 5.57
CA GLY A 106 -12.07 1.29 4.17
C GLY A 106 -11.61 2.71 3.82
N SER A 107 -11.35 3.57 4.82
CA SER A 107 -10.93 4.96 4.63
C SER A 107 -9.46 5.19 4.96
N VAL A 108 -8.87 6.19 4.31
CA VAL A 108 -7.51 6.68 4.59
C VAL A 108 -7.53 8.19 4.82
N VAL A 109 -6.52 8.69 5.52
CA VAL A 109 -6.15 10.10 5.56
C VAL A 109 -4.80 10.24 4.87
N ILE A 110 -4.69 11.22 3.97
CA ILE A 110 -3.48 11.51 3.21
C ILE A 110 -3.06 12.92 3.59
N ALA A 111 -1.84 13.10 4.10
CA ALA A 111 -1.28 14.43 4.34
C ALA A 111 -0.11 14.71 3.39
N TRP A 112 0.10 15.97 3.00
CA TRP A 112 1.14 16.37 2.05
C TRP A 112 1.63 17.80 2.33
N VAL A 113 2.78 18.16 1.74
CA VAL A 113 3.29 19.53 1.69
C VAL A 113 2.77 20.20 0.42
N ASP A 114 2.19 21.38 0.55
CA ASP A 114 1.51 22.10 -0.52
C ASP A 114 2.09 23.49 -0.70
N PHE A 115 2.60 23.76 -1.91
CA PHE A 115 3.29 25.00 -2.24
C PHE A 115 2.40 25.99 -3.01
N ARG A 116 1.05 25.83 -2.97
CA ARG A 116 0.13 26.68 -3.75
C ARG A 116 0.15 28.16 -3.33
N ASN A 117 0.46 28.44 -2.06
CA ASN A 117 0.40 29.78 -1.48
C ASN A 117 1.79 30.43 -1.38
N GLU A 118 2.80 29.67 -0.97
CA GLU A 118 4.16 30.15 -0.74
C GLU A 118 5.22 29.04 -0.89
N ASP A 119 6.47 29.45 -1.13
CA ASP A 119 7.60 28.54 -1.35
C ASP A 119 8.02 27.74 -0.11
N ALA A 120 7.57 28.13 1.09
CA ALA A 120 7.85 27.41 2.32
C ALA A 120 7.04 26.10 2.42
N GLY A 121 5.87 26.06 1.81
CA GLY A 121 4.95 24.93 1.85
C GLY A 121 4.11 24.88 3.12
N ASP A 122 2.81 24.71 2.93
CA ASP A 122 1.83 24.46 3.98
C ASP A 122 1.57 22.94 4.11
N ILE A 123 1.17 22.47 5.30
CA ILE A 123 0.75 21.08 5.48
C ILE A 123 -0.77 20.96 5.38
N TYR A 124 -1.25 20.06 4.52
CA TYR A 124 -2.67 19.71 4.37
C TYR A 124 -2.89 18.22 4.59
N ALA A 125 -4.14 17.84 4.89
CA ALA A 125 -4.62 16.47 4.95
C ALA A 125 -6.06 16.34 4.44
#